data_AF-A0A495MLK5-F1
#
_entry.id   AF-A0A495MLK5-F1
#
_cell.length_a   1.000
_cell.length_b   1.000
_cell.length_c   1.000
_cell.angle_alpha   90.00
_cell.angle_beta   90.00
_cell.angle_gamma   90.00
#
_symmetry.space_group_name_H-M   'P 1'
#
loop_
_entity.id
_entity.type
_entity.pdbx_description
1 polymer ?
#
loop_
_entity_poly.entity_id
_entity_poly.type
_entity_poly.pdbx_seq_one_letter_code
_entity_poly.pdbx_strand_id
1 'polypeptide(L)'
;MNDNFKTIIESLIMNGFIESEQHVKELGGKLDFKITQYSLNTPLSFKFHNSEEFITFLNFSSPEEIDEEKIGLINAAILEQGLDPDDFFYVNFYKKEVNEL
;
A
#
# COMPACT_ATOMS: atom_id res chain seq x y z
N MET A 1 -14.69 9.03 -0.76
CA MET A 1 -13.71 7.93 -0.83
C MET A 1 -13.36 7.76 -2.30
N ASN A 2 -12.08 7.74 -2.67
CA ASN A 2 -11.68 7.41 -4.04
C ASN A 2 -12.17 5.97 -4.32
N ASP A 3 -12.88 5.74 -5.44
CA ASP A 3 -13.42 4.42 -5.79
C ASP A 3 -12.31 3.34 -5.87
N ASN A 4 -11.07 3.77 -6.19
CA ASN A 4 -9.88 2.91 -6.16
C ASN A 4 -9.60 2.39 -4.75
N PHE A 5 -9.66 3.25 -3.72
CA PHE A 5 -9.36 2.85 -2.35
C PHE A 5 -10.38 1.87 -1.80
N LYS A 6 -11.67 2.06 -2.13
CA LYS A 6 -12.72 1.12 -1.74
C LYS A 6 -12.42 -0.28 -2.29
N THR A 7 -12.02 -0.37 -3.55
CA THR A 7 -11.65 -1.64 -4.20
C THR A 7 -10.46 -2.31 -3.51
N ILE A 8 -9.44 -1.51 -3.14
CA ILE A 8 -8.27 -2.01 -2.39
C ILE A 8 -8.70 -2.56 -1.03
N ILE A 9 -9.49 -1.81 -0.27
CA ILE A 9 -9.95 -2.22 1.06
C ILE A 9 -10.83 -3.46 1.02
N GLU A 10 -11.79 -3.53 0.10
CA GLU A 10 -12.64 -4.71 -0.09
C GLU A 10 -11.79 -5.96 -0.40
N SER A 11 -10.79 -5.82 -1.27
CA SER A 11 -9.87 -6.91 -1.60
C SER A 11 -9.05 -7.35 -0.38
N LEU A 12 -8.58 -6.41 0.44
CA LEU A 12 -7.83 -6.70 1.67
C LEU A 12 -8.73 -7.39 2.73
N ILE A 13 -10.00 -7.01 2.83
CA ILE A 13 -10.99 -7.70 3.68
C ILE A 13 -11.21 -9.14 3.19
N MET A 14 -11.46 -9.33 1.89
CA MET A 14 -11.69 -10.64 1.29
C MET A 14 -10.51 -11.60 1.45
N ASN A 15 -9.28 -11.06 1.54
CA ASN A 15 -8.06 -11.84 1.76
C ASN A 15 -7.66 -11.97 3.25
N GLY A 16 -8.51 -11.47 4.17
CA GLY A 16 -8.36 -11.65 5.61
C GLY A 16 -7.22 -10.85 6.23
N PHE A 17 -6.93 -9.66 5.71
CA PHE A 17 -5.99 -8.72 6.35
C PHE A 17 -6.65 -7.92 7.48
N ILE A 18 -7.93 -7.59 7.30
CA ILE A 18 -8.79 -6.90 8.26
C ILE A 18 -10.22 -7.46 8.15
N GLU A 19 -11.01 -7.33 9.21
CA GLU A 19 -12.35 -7.92 9.25
C GLU A 19 -13.42 -7.06 8.55
N SER A 20 -13.20 -5.74 8.49
CA SER A 20 -14.14 -4.78 7.91
C SER A 20 -13.47 -3.42 7.68
N GLU A 21 -14.13 -2.51 6.95
CA GLU A 21 -13.63 -1.16 6.70
C GLU A 21 -13.35 -0.36 7.99
N GLN A 22 -14.01 -0.71 9.11
CA GLN A 22 -13.76 -0.06 10.41
C GLN A 22 -12.35 -0.32 10.93
N HIS A 23 -11.73 -1.41 10.50
CA HIS A 23 -10.38 -1.83 10.89
C HIS A 23 -9.32 -1.37 9.88
N VAL A 24 -9.66 -0.50 8.93
CA VAL A 24 -8.74 -0.03 7.87
C VAL A 24 -7.44 0.55 8.43
N LYS A 25 -7.51 1.17 9.61
CA LYS A 25 -6.35 1.74 10.31
C LYS A 25 -5.37 0.68 10.82
N GLU A 26 -5.77 -0.58 10.94
CA GLU A 26 -4.86 -1.65 11.36
C GLU A 26 -3.96 -2.17 10.24
N LEU A 27 -4.25 -1.80 8.99
CA LEU A 27 -3.50 -2.29 7.82
C LEU A 27 -2.04 -1.86 7.83
N GLY A 28 -1.75 -0.62 8.25
CA GLY A 28 -0.38 -0.11 8.29
C GLY A 28 0.60 -0.99 9.09
N GLY A 29 0.11 -1.72 10.10
CA GLY A 29 0.93 -2.64 10.89
C GLY A 29 0.98 -4.09 10.38
N LYS A 30 0.07 -4.48 9.47
CA LYS A 30 -0.15 -5.87 9.04
C LYS A 30 0.28 -6.16 7.60
N LEU A 31 0.51 -5.11 6.82
CA LEU A 31 0.88 -5.22 5.41
C LEU A 31 2.40 -5.14 5.23
N ASP A 32 2.93 -6.09 4.48
CA ASP A 32 4.16 -5.87 3.70
C ASP A 32 3.76 -5.59 2.25
N PHE A 33 4.63 -4.92 1.51
CA PHE A 33 4.38 -4.64 0.11
C PHE A 33 5.66 -4.62 -0.73
N LYS A 34 5.49 -4.85 -2.03
CA LYS A 34 6.53 -4.69 -3.04
C LYS A 34 6.05 -3.77 -4.14
N ILE A 35 6.88 -2.79 -4.49
CA ILE A 35 6.63 -1.85 -5.58
C ILE A 35 7.26 -2.39 -6.87
N THR A 36 6.50 -2.41 -7.96
CA THR A 36 6.95 -2.92 -9.27
C THR A 36 6.33 -2.14 -10.43
N GLN A 37 6.95 -2.18 -11.61
CA GLN A 37 6.36 -1.62 -12.84
C GLN A 37 5.16 -2.45 -13.38
N TYR A 38 4.99 -3.69 -12.91
CA TYR A 38 3.97 -4.63 -13.39
C TYR A 38 3.18 -5.25 -12.23
N SER A 39 1.96 -5.70 -12.50
CA SER A 39 1.15 -6.48 -11.56
C SER A 39 1.72 -7.89 -11.40
N LEU A 40 1.66 -8.45 -10.20
CA LEU A 40 1.93 -9.88 -9.97
C LEU A 40 0.74 -10.78 -10.30
N ASN A 41 -0.31 -10.22 -10.91
CA ASN A 41 -1.53 -10.91 -11.29
C ASN A 41 -2.23 -11.58 -10.09
N THR A 42 -2.16 -10.92 -8.93
CA THR A 42 -2.87 -11.32 -7.71
C THR A 42 -4.00 -10.32 -7.41
N PRO A 43 -5.03 -10.73 -6.66
CA PRO A 43 -6.06 -9.80 -6.15
C PRO A 43 -5.52 -8.71 -5.21
N LEU A 44 -4.23 -8.75 -4.88
CA LEU A 44 -3.54 -7.84 -3.97
C LEU A 44 -2.55 -6.93 -4.71
N SER A 45 -2.59 -6.92 -6.05
CA SER A 45 -1.75 -6.10 -6.92
C SER A 45 -2.56 -4.89 -7.39
N PHE A 46 -2.25 -3.71 -6.88
CA PHE A 46 -3.00 -2.48 -7.20
C PHE A 46 -2.13 -1.46 -7.89
N LYS A 47 -2.69 -0.81 -8.91
CA LYS A 47 -2.04 0.27 -9.62
C LYS A 47 -2.28 1.59 -8.88
N PHE A 48 -1.20 2.32 -8.64
CA PHE A 48 -1.21 3.71 -8.20
C PHE A 48 -0.70 4.58 -9.34
N HIS A 49 -1.28 5.78 -9.49
CA HIS A 49 -0.93 6.71 -10.56
C HIS A 49 0.38 7.45 -10.30
N ASN A 50 0.76 7.59 -9.02
CA ASN A 50 2.00 8.21 -8.55
C ASN A 50 2.17 7.94 -7.04
N SER A 51 3.27 8.43 -6.47
CA SER A 51 3.57 8.33 -5.05
C SER A 51 2.58 9.06 -4.16
N GLU A 52 2.04 10.21 -4.61
CA GLU A 52 1.05 10.98 -3.85
C GLU A 52 -0.24 10.17 -3.59
N GLU A 53 -0.75 9.47 -4.60
CA GLU A 53 -1.92 8.58 -4.43
C GLU A 53 -1.60 7.45 -3.44
N PHE A 54 -0.39 6.87 -3.52
CA PHE A 54 0.02 5.80 -2.61
C PHE A 54 0.17 6.29 -1.16
N ILE A 55 0.81 7.44 -0.94
CA ILE A 55 0.95 8.07 0.38
C ILE A 55 -0.44 8.40 0.96
N THR A 56 -1.36 8.88 0.12
CA THR A 56 -2.74 9.17 0.52
C THR A 56 -3.45 7.90 0.99
N PHE A 57 -3.25 6.78 0.31
CA PHE A 57 -3.75 5.48 0.75
C PHE A 57 -3.13 5.04 2.08
N LEU A 58 -1.81 5.14 2.24
CA LEU A 58 -1.13 4.74 3.46
C LEU A 58 -1.58 5.57 4.68
N ASN A 59 -1.74 6.89 4.52
CA ASN A 59 -2.32 7.79 5.53
C ASN A 59 -3.76 7.42 5.87
N PHE A 60 -4.54 7.02 4.87
CA PHE A 60 -5.89 6.52 5.10
C PHE A 60 -5.88 5.20 5.91
N SER A 61 -4.91 4.31 5.67
CA SER A 61 -4.82 2.97 6.27
C SER A 61 -3.94 2.86 7.53
N SER A 62 -3.44 3.97 8.06
CA SER A 62 -2.57 4.03 9.24
C SER A 62 -3.16 4.95 10.32
N PRO A 63 -3.03 4.64 11.62
CA PRO A 63 -3.42 5.54 12.69
C PRO A 63 -2.47 6.74 12.80
N GLU A 64 -1.22 6.56 12.37
CA GLU A 64 -0.20 7.59 12.33
C GLU A 64 -0.15 8.23 10.95
N GLU A 65 -0.12 9.57 10.93
CA GLU A 65 0.15 10.33 9.73
C GLU A 65 1.61 10.14 9.29
N ILE A 66 1.81 10.06 7.98
CA ILE A 66 3.11 9.97 7.33
C ILE A 66 3.65 11.38 7.19
N ASP A 67 4.75 11.65 7.89
CA ASP A 67 5.47 12.92 7.83
C ASP A 67 6.37 13.02 6.58
N GLU A 68 6.96 14.20 6.37
CA GLU A 68 7.83 14.49 5.22
C GLU A 68 9.04 13.55 5.15
N GLU A 69 9.57 13.10 6.29
CA GLU A 69 10.68 12.15 6.33
C GLU A 69 10.27 10.79 5.75
N LYS A 70 9.15 10.23 6.22
CA LYS A 70 8.60 8.97 5.69
C LYS A 70 8.19 9.09 4.22
N ILE A 71 7.64 10.23 3.79
CA ILE A 71 7.37 10.51 2.37
C ILE A 71 8.66 10.42 1.55
N GLY A 72 9.74 11.05 2.04
CA GLY A 72 11.07 10.98 1.42
C GLY A 72 11.58 9.55 1.29
N LEU A 73 11.41 8.73 2.33
CA LEU A 73 11.79 7.31 2.32
C LEU A 73 10.97 6.49 1.32
N ILE A 74 9.65 6.73 1.21
CA ILE A 74 8.79 6.05 0.24
C ILE A 74 9.22 6.38 -1.19
N ASN A 75 9.46 7.66 -1.49
CA ASN A 75 9.93 8.09 -2.81
C ASN A 75 11.30 7.52 -3.14
N ALA A 76 12.21 7.48 -2.17
CA ALA A 76 13.51 6.84 -2.34
C ALA A 76 13.36 5.34 -2.65
N ALA A 77 12.49 4.62 -1.93
CA ALA A 77 12.24 3.20 -2.17
C ALA A 77 11.65 2.93 -3.57
N ILE A 78 10.78 3.83 -4.08
CA ILE A 78 10.27 3.75 -5.47
C ILE A 78 11.43 3.91 -6.47
N LEU A 79 12.28 4.92 -6.28
CA LEU A 79 13.45 5.18 -7.12
C LEU A 79 14.46 4.01 -7.09
N GLU A 80 14.67 3.39 -5.93
CA GLU A 80 15.56 2.22 -5.79
C GLU A 80 15.08 1.00 -6.60
N GLN A 81 13.77 0.91 -6.89
CA GLN A 81 13.24 -0.10 -7.82
C GLN A 81 13.40 0.28 -9.30
N GLY A 82 14.03 1.43 -9.60
CA GLY A 82 14.19 1.96 -10.95
C GLY A 82 12.89 2.55 -11.53
N LEU A 83 12.00 3.04 -10.66
CA LEU A 83 10.71 3.63 -11.03
C LEU A 83 10.70 5.14 -10.73
N ASP A 84 9.87 5.88 -11.45
CA ASP A 84 9.66 7.30 -11.19
C ASP A 84 8.46 7.48 -10.22
N PRO A 85 8.63 8.18 -9.07
CA PRO A 85 7.53 8.48 -8.14
C PRO A 85 6.38 9.26 -8.76
N ASP A 86 6.61 10.03 -9.83
CA ASP A 86 5.59 10.79 -10.55
C ASP A 86 4.87 9.96 -11.63
N ASP A 87 5.38 8.76 -11.95
CA ASP A 87 4.74 7.79 -12.85
C ASP A 87 3.94 6.73 -12.08
N PHE A 88 3.15 5.97 -12.84
CA PHE A 88 2.40 4.85 -12.27
C PHE A 88 3.30 3.69 -11.86
N PHE A 89 2.89 2.99 -10.82
CA PHE A 89 3.49 1.74 -10.40
C PHE A 89 2.44 0.82 -9.77
N TYR A 90 2.80 -0.44 -9.60
CA TYR A 90 2.01 -1.42 -8.87
C TYR A 90 2.56 -1.58 -7.46
N VAL A 91 1.65 -1.61 -6.50
CA VAL A 91 1.93 -2.04 -5.12
C VAL A 91 1.29 -3.41 -4.94
N ASN A 92 2.12 -4.39 -4.63
CA ASN A 92 1.69 -5.78 -4.41
C ASN A 92 1.74 -6.04 -2.91
N PHE A 93 0.59 -6.24 -2.27
CA PHE A 93 0.51 -6.47 -0.85
C PHE A 93 0.67 -7.95 -0.49
N TYR A 94 1.28 -8.18 0.67
CA TYR A 94 1.47 -9.48 1.28
C TYR A 94 1.17 -9.41 2.77
N LYS A 95 0.80 -10.54 3.36
CA LYS A 95 0.75 -10.65 4.82
C LYS A 95 2.17 -10.50 5.33
N LYS A 96 2.35 -9.62 6.30
CA LYS A 96 3.62 -9.49 7.00
C LYS A 96 4.03 -10.85 7.54
N GLU A 97 5.20 -11.33 7.11
CA GLU A 97 5.76 -12.55 7.70
C GLU A 97 6.07 -12.23 9.16
N VAL A 98 5.24 -12.74 10.07
CA VAL A 98 5.61 -12.77 11.48
C VAL A 98 6.71 -13.81 11.57
N ASN A 99 7.97 -13.38 11.49
CA ASN A 99 9.06 -14.19 12.02
C ASN A 99 8.80 -14.31 13.52
N GLU A 100 8.15 -15.40 13.92
CA GLU A 100 8.11 -15.85 15.31
C GLU A 100 9.56 -16.14 15.70
N LEU A 101 10.20 -15.18 16.38
CA LEU A 101 11.48 -15.34 17.07
C LEU A 101 11.26 -15.78 18.51
#